data_AF-A0A6G7Y3K7-F1
#
_entry.id   AF-A0A6G7Y3K7-F1
#
_cell.length_a   1.000
_cell.length_b   1.000
_cell.length_c   1.000
_cell.angle_alpha   90.00
_cell.angle_beta   90.00
_cell.angle_gamma   90.00
#
_symmetry.space_group_name_H-M   'P 1'
#
loop_
_entity.id
_entity.type
_entity.pdbx_description
1 polymer ?
#
loop_
_entity_poly.entity_id
_entity_poly.type
_entity_poly.pdbx_seq_one_letter_code
_entity_poly.pdbx_strand_id
1 'polypeptide(L)'
;MTGLRRLGAAVAAAALLVPAAATPAHAAPDVAPCTGVWVVVEGQRSACASEHATGQQALTSAGFTVEDSSPGMLCRIGGRPDTCTVAPSGYWSYWQAPRNAEGGWDAWTYSQLGYTNSHPAAGAAEGWVFGDGRTPPAPSRRPTRSPRIRAVPGGGSRERRARRPHRGRRDRGGAAGGRRRRRHGAGPAPASMSQVHPWAWWAWALGLAAALSLTTNPLLIALVVLAATAVVLLRRTDAPWARSIGVYFVLAGFIVAFRLFFHVLMGAHGGGTVLFSLPEIHLPAWAAGIRLGGAVTAEGVTYAVYDALRLGAMLLCLGAANALANPKRALRNVPAALYEASVAIVIALSVAPQLIESVQRVRRARRLRGGAGRGWQAVRAVVIPVLADAIDRSLALAAGMEARGFGRTRAGSGPSRPLGAALLAAMFAATLGAFLVLGAPGAVGWGLALLALGVAGTVLGLRRSGRRLAVSRYRPDPWTPRDTALAGSGLVAFALAAAADSGAWPAVHAAFHPSTSPLSWPTLHPLMLVLAAAAAAPLLLTAAPRPAELGAPA
;
A
#
# COMPACT_ATOMS: atom_id res chain seq x y z
N MET A 1 -29.99 -2.18 -14.96
CA MET A 1 -29.53 -2.44 -13.58
C MET A 1 -28.18 -3.21 -13.51
N THR A 2 -27.34 -3.14 -14.55
CA THR A 2 -26.04 -3.82 -14.67
C THR A 2 -24.84 -2.85 -14.56
N GLY A 3 -25.02 -1.71 -13.88
CA GLY A 3 -23.98 -0.69 -13.73
C GLY A 3 -23.19 -0.73 -12.41
N LEU A 4 -23.66 -1.45 -11.39
CA LEU A 4 -23.10 -1.33 -10.03
C LEU A 4 -21.92 -2.26 -9.73
N ARG A 5 -21.61 -3.23 -10.60
CA ARG A 5 -20.59 -4.26 -10.36
C ARG A 5 -19.19 -3.93 -10.92
N ARG A 6 -19.00 -2.81 -11.61
CA ARG A 6 -17.68 -2.44 -12.22
C ARG A 6 -16.92 -1.32 -11.52
N LEU A 7 -17.39 -0.83 -10.37
CA LEU A 7 -16.78 0.29 -9.63
C LEU A 7 -15.87 -0.11 -8.46
N GLY A 8 -15.53 -1.39 -8.31
CA GLY A 8 -14.76 -1.89 -7.16
C GLY A 8 -13.23 -1.89 -7.28
N ALA A 9 -12.62 -1.57 -8.43
CA ALA A 9 -11.24 -2.01 -8.68
C ALA A 9 -10.18 -0.95 -9.02
N ALA A 10 -10.46 0.37 -8.95
CA ALA A 10 -9.49 1.36 -9.47
C ALA A 10 -9.04 2.52 -8.56
N VAL A 11 -9.46 2.64 -7.28
CA VAL A 11 -8.99 3.75 -6.41
C VAL A 11 -8.54 3.32 -4.99
N ALA A 12 -8.37 2.04 -4.69
CA ALA A 12 -7.85 1.60 -3.40
C ALA A 12 -6.37 1.17 -3.47
N ALA A 13 -5.46 2.12 -3.69
CA ALA A 13 -4.02 1.92 -3.46
C ALA A 13 -3.45 3.06 -2.60
N ALA A 14 -4.09 3.31 -1.46
CA ALA A 14 -3.44 3.88 -0.29
C ALA A 14 -3.63 2.86 0.83
N ALA A 15 -2.62 2.01 1.02
CA ALA A 15 -2.54 1.12 2.17
C ALA A 15 -2.50 1.98 3.44
N LEU A 16 -3.65 2.15 4.08
CA LEU A 16 -3.73 2.46 5.50
C LEU A 16 -3.35 1.17 6.23
N LEU A 17 -2.05 0.94 6.39
CA LEU A 17 -1.53 0.18 7.53
C LEU A 17 -1.86 1.03 8.77
N VAL A 18 -3.09 0.88 9.26
CA VAL A 18 -3.37 1.15 10.68
C VAL A 18 -2.53 0.11 11.42
N PRO A 19 -1.54 0.49 12.24
CA PRO A 19 -0.98 -0.48 13.16
C PRO A 19 -2.13 -0.97 14.01
N ALA A 20 -2.45 -2.26 13.91
CA ALA A 20 -3.29 -2.92 14.90
C ALA A 20 -2.62 -2.65 16.24
N ALA A 21 -3.18 -1.71 17.00
CA ALA A 21 -2.77 -1.49 18.37
C ALA A 21 -3.02 -2.84 19.06
N ALA A 22 -1.95 -3.52 19.46
CA ALA A 22 -2.04 -4.72 20.27
C ALA A 22 -2.88 -4.36 21.49
N THR A 23 -4.10 -4.88 21.54
CA THR A 23 -4.97 -4.74 22.70
C THR A 23 -4.32 -5.48 23.88
N PRO A 24 -4.37 -4.91 25.09
CA PRO A 24 -3.75 -5.53 26.26
C PRO A 24 -4.44 -6.87 26.59
N ALA A 25 -3.64 -7.92 26.71
CA ALA A 25 -4.06 -9.27 27.07
C ALA A 25 -4.77 -9.29 28.44
N HIS A 26 -5.98 -9.86 28.49
CA HIS A 26 -6.70 -10.14 29.73
C HIS A 26 -7.00 -11.65 29.78
N ALA A 27 -6.71 -12.27 30.93
CA ALA A 27 -6.75 -13.71 31.15
C ALA A 27 -8.18 -14.29 31.23
N ALA A 28 -8.34 -15.52 30.75
CA ALA A 28 -9.58 -16.30 30.77
C ALA A 28 -9.86 -16.92 32.17
N PRO A 29 -11.13 -17.32 32.47
CA PRO A 29 -11.53 -17.81 33.80
C PRO A 29 -10.97 -19.21 34.17
N ASP A 30 -11.05 -19.58 35.46
CA ASP A 30 -10.51 -20.84 36.00
C ASP A 30 -11.25 -22.10 35.49
N VAL A 31 -10.45 -23.17 35.35
CA VAL A 31 -10.74 -24.50 34.81
C VAL A 31 -12.02 -25.12 35.38
N ALA A 32 -13.10 -25.13 34.59
CA ALA A 32 -14.21 -26.05 34.82
C ALA A 32 -13.88 -27.42 34.19
N PRO A 33 -14.32 -28.55 34.79
CA PRO A 33 -14.11 -29.88 34.23
C PRO A 33 -15.03 -30.10 33.01
N CYS A 34 -14.72 -29.42 31.92
CA CYS A 34 -15.40 -29.57 30.63
C CYS A 34 -14.48 -30.38 29.72
N THR A 35 -14.96 -31.55 29.28
CA THR A 35 -14.27 -32.38 28.27
C THR A 35 -14.49 -31.86 26.85
N GLY A 36 -15.57 -31.11 26.62
CA GLY A 36 -15.87 -30.41 25.38
C GLY A 36 -15.44 -28.93 25.41
N VAL A 37 -16.26 -28.03 24.88
CA VAL A 37 -15.93 -26.59 24.75
C VAL A 37 -16.64 -25.78 25.81
N TRP A 38 -15.92 -24.90 26.50
CA TRP A 38 -16.52 -24.03 27.52
C TRP A 38 -17.08 -22.76 26.89
N VAL A 39 -18.40 -22.57 26.95
CA VAL A 39 -19.09 -21.46 26.30
C VAL A 39 -19.45 -20.39 27.32
N VAL A 40 -19.03 -19.16 27.06
CA VAL A 40 -19.33 -17.96 27.87
C VAL A 40 -20.11 -16.96 27.01
N VAL A 41 -21.32 -16.61 27.45
CA VAL A 41 -22.14 -15.58 26.80
C VAL A 41 -22.34 -14.42 27.77
N GLU A 42 -22.06 -13.20 27.32
CA GLU A 42 -22.17 -12.00 28.13
C GLU A 42 -23.59 -11.83 28.70
N GLY A 43 -23.67 -11.58 30.01
CA GLY A 43 -24.94 -11.39 30.71
C GLY A 43 -25.77 -12.67 30.89
N GLN A 44 -25.20 -13.85 30.59
CA GLN A 44 -25.83 -15.17 30.78
C GLN A 44 -24.89 -16.12 31.54
N ARG A 45 -25.39 -17.29 31.98
CA ARG A 45 -24.56 -18.31 32.65
C ARG A 45 -23.62 -18.95 31.62
N SER A 46 -22.39 -19.29 32.00
CA SER A 46 -21.53 -20.15 31.18
C SER A 46 -21.92 -21.63 31.29
N ALA A 47 -21.63 -22.41 30.25
CA ALA A 47 -21.97 -23.83 30.18
C ALA A 47 -20.96 -24.62 29.35
N CYS A 48 -20.90 -25.94 29.59
CA CYS A 48 -20.05 -26.86 28.84
C CYS A 48 -20.83 -27.46 27.67
N ALA A 49 -20.27 -27.33 26.46
CA ALA A 49 -20.80 -27.91 25.23
C ALA A 49 -20.32 -29.37 25.07
N SER A 50 -21.23 -30.31 24.81
CA SER A 50 -20.87 -31.70 24.48
C SER A 50 -20.58 -31.90 23.00
N GLU A 51 -21.20 -31.12 22.12
CA GLU A 51 -21.04 -31.18 20.67
C GLU A 51 -20.47 -29.88 20.14
N HIS A 52 -19.45 -29.94 19.28
CA HIS A 52 -18.61 -28.78 18.99
C HIS A 52 -17.90 -28.87 17.63
N ALA A 53 -18.52 -29.52 16.63
CA ALA A 53 -17.95 -29.52 15.28
C ALA A 53 -17.92 -28.11 14.68
N THR A 54 -18.88 -27.27 15.06
CA THR A 54 -18.90 -25.83 14.78
C THR A 54 -19.17 -25.01 16.03
N GLY A 55 -18.82 -23.72 16.03
CA GLY A 55 -19.17 -22.79 17.11
C GLY A 55 -20.69 -22.66 17.33
N GLN A 56 -21.49 -22.80 16.26
CA GLN A 56 -22.95 -22.91 16.37
C GLN A 56 -23.38 -24.12 17.19
N GLN A 57 -22.80 -25.28 16.89
CA GLN A 57 -23.11 -26.52 17.59
C GLN A 57 -22.62 -26.49 19.05
N ALA A 58 -21.48 -25.84 19.30
CA ALA A 58 -20.98 -25.59 20.65
C ALA A 58 -21.97 -24.72 21.45
N LEU A 59 -22.51 -23.66 20.83
CA LEU A 59 -23.46 -22.78 21.50
C LEU A 59 -24.81 -23.47 21.81
N THR A 60 -25.35 -24.21 20.85
CA THR A 60 -26.64 -24.88 21.01
C THR A 60 -26.55 -26.06 21.99
N SER A 61 -25.47 -26.85 21.94
CA SER A 61 -25.26 -27.96 22.88
C SER A 61 -24.94 -27.49 24.30
N ALA A 62 -24.39 -26.28 24.46
CA ALA A 62 -24.27 -25.61 25.75
C ALA A 62 -25.61 -25.09 26.30
N GLY A 63 -26.70 -25.19 25.54
CA GLY A 63 -28.07 -24.87 25.96
C GLY A 63 -28.52 -23.44 25.67
N PHE A 64 -27.82 -22.71 24.79
CA PHE A 64 -28.24 -21.38 24.35
C PHE A 64 -29.09 -21.45 23.09
N THR A 65 -30.14 -20.64 23.02
CA THR A 65 -30.92 -20.45 21.79
C THR A 65 -30.23 -19.42 20.90
N VAL A 66 -30.14 -19.72 19.60
CA VAL A 66 -29.55 -18.83 18.59
C VAL A 66 -30.59 -18.42 17.57
N GLU A 67 -30.53 -17.17 17.12
CA GLU A 67 -31.25 -16.72 15.94
C GLU A 67 -30.35 -15.89 15.04
N ASP A 68 -30.57 -16.08 13.75
CA ASP A 68 -29.81 -15.48 12.66
C ASP A 68 -30.67 -14.46 11.92
N SER A 69 -30.13 -13.27 11.66
CA SER A 69 -30.78 -12.29 10.78
C SER A 69 -30.69 -12.68 9.30
N SER A 70 -29.65 -13.44 8.95
CA SER A 70 -29.42 -14.09 7.67
C SER A 70 -28.51 -15.30 7.91
N PRO A 71 -28.49 -16.32 7.03
CA PRO A 71 -27.75 -17.55 7.31
C PRO A 71 -26.28 -17.30 7.70
N GLY A 72 -25.90 -17.65 8.94
CA GLY A 72 -24.55 -17.46 9.48
C GLY A 72 -24.25 -16.08 10.08
N MET A 73 -25.23 -15.18 10.13
CA MET A 73 -25.15 -13.88 10.82
C MET A 73 -25.98 -13.92 12.10
N LEU A 74 -25.31 -14.28 13.19
CA LEU A 74 -25.89 -14.36 14.53
C LEU A 74 -26.35 -12.98 15.00
N CYS A 75 -27.66 -12.84 15.22
CA CYS A 75 -28.25 -11.61 15.71
C CYS A 75 -28.70 -11.73 17.17
N ARG A 76 -29.05 -12.94 17.64
CA ARG A 76 -29.63 -13.14 18.97
C ARG A 76 -29.10 -14.40 19.66
N ILE A 77 -28.72 -14.28 20.93
CA ILE A 77 -28.35 -15.40 21.80
C ILE A 77 -29.19 -15.35 23.07
N GLY A 78 -29.92 -16.43 23.38
CA GLY A 78 -30.79 -16.53 24.55
C GLY A 78 -31.78 -15.36 24.68
N GLY A 79 -32.33 -14.92 23.55
CA GLY A 79 -33.30 -13.82 23.49
C GLY A 79 -32.74 -12.40 23.57
N ARG A 80 -31.41 -12.20 23.52
CA ARG A 80 -30.79 -10.85 23.54
C ARG A 80 -29.97 -10.54 22.29
N PRO A 81 -29.96 -9.28 21.80
CA PRO A 81 -30.85 -8.16 22.18
C PRO A 81 -32.31 -8.38 21.75
N ASP A 82 -33.23 -7.53 22.21
CA ASP A 82 -34.68 -7.66 21.96
C ASP A 82 -35.02 -7.62 20.46
N THR A 83 -34.24 -6.89 19.66
CA THR A 83 -34.35 -6.81 18.20
C THR A 83 -33.21 -7.54 17.50
N CYS A 84 -33.56 -8.47 16.59
CA CYS A 84 -32.59 -9.21 15.77
C CYS A 84 -32.08 -8.33 14.61
N THR A 85 -31.19 -7.37 14.92
CA THR A 85 -30.59 -6.47 13.93
C THR A 85 -29.09 -6.37 14.15
N VAL A 86 -28.30 -6.69 13.12
CA VAL A 86 -26.84 -6.58 13.15
C VAL A 86 -26.42 -5.21 12.62
N ALA A 87 -25.70 -4.43 13.42
CA ALA A 87 -25.18 -3.12 13.04
C ALA A 87 -23.70 -2.97 13.43
N PRO A 88 -22.92 -2.06 12.80
CA PRO A 88 -21.51 -1.84 13.15
C PRO A 88 -21.28 -1.43 14.61
N SER A 89 -22.30 -0.87 15.27
CA SER A 89 -22.29 -0.45 16.66
C SER A 89 -22.81 -1.50 17.65
N GLY A 90 -23.27 -2.67 17.16
CA GLY A 90 -23.91 -3.69 17.99
C GLY A 90 -24.09 -5.00 17.23
N TYR A 91 -23.17 -5.92 17.43
CA TYR A 91 -23.23 -7.30 16.93
C TYR A 91 -22.64 -8.25 17.97
N TRP A 92 -22.96 -9.54 17.85
CA TRP A 92 -22.36 -10.59 18.66
C TRP A 92 -20.92 -10.85 18.18
N SER A 93 -19.96 -10.33 18.93
CA SER A 93 -18.54 -10.60 18.72
C SER A 93 -18.16 -11.96 19.30
N TYR A 94 -17.33 -12.69 18.54
CA TYR A 94 -16.94 -14.05 18.83
C TYR A 94 -15.46 -14.13 19.22
N TRP A 95 -15.19 -14.78 20.35
CA TRP A 95 -13.88 -14.84 20.99
C TRP A 95 -13.50 -16.29 21.29
N GLN A 96 -12.22 -16.59 21.17
CA GLN A 96 -11.67 -17.93 21.43
C GLN A 96 -10.50 -17.84 22.40
N ALA A 97 -10.42 -18.78 23.32
CA ALA A 97 -9.30 -18.94 24.25
C ALA A 97 -8.85 -20.42 24.25
N PRO A 98 -7.72 -20.76 23.62
CA PRO A 98 -7.22 -22.13 23.60
C PRO A 98 -6.76 -22.57 24.98
N ARG A 99 -6.69 -23.87 25.22
CA ARG A 99 -6.23 -24.44 26.48
C ARG A 99 -4.71 -24.39 26.58
N ASN A 100 -4.19 -23.89 27.69
CA ASN A 100 -2.76 -23.81 27.95
C ASN A 100 -2.20 -25.12 28.53
N ALA A 101 -0.87 -25.25 28.54
CA ALA A 101 -0.19 -26.44 29.05
C ALA A 101 -0.37 -26.66 30.57
N GLU A 102 -0.76 -25.63 31.30
CA GLU A 102 -1.01 -25.64 32.76
C GLU A 102 -2.47 -26.03 33.10
N GLY A 103 -3.28 -26.34 32.09
CA GLY A 103 -4.67 -26.80 32.23
C GLY A 103 -5.72 -25.70 32.23
N GLY A 104 -5.31 -24.42 32.26
CA GLY A 104 -6.10 -23.20 32.10
C GLY A 104 -6.34 -22.79 30.65
N TRP A 105 -6.80 -21.56 30.42
CA TRP A 105 -7.01 -20.99 29.08
C TRP A 105 -6.08 -19.80 28.83
N ASP A 106 -5.61 -19.68 27.59
CA ASP A 106 -4.84 -18.53 27.11
C ASP A 106 -5.72 -17.27 26.99
N ALA A 107 -5.11 -16.14 26.63
CA ALA A 107 -5.84 -14.88 26.45
C ALA A 107 -6.88 -14.96 25.32
N TRP A 108 -8.01 -14.28 25.52
CA TRP A 108 -9.07 -14.19 24.52
C TRP A 108 -8.56 -13.57 23.21
N THR A 109 -8.84 -14.25 22.11
CA THR A 109 -8.54 -13.79 20.76
C THR A 109 -9.84 -13.61 19.98
N TYR A 110 -10.00 -12.44 19.36
CA TYR A 110 -11.16 -12.17 18.50
C TYR A 110 -11.10 -13.04 17.24
N SER A 111 -12.19 -13.73 16.92
CA SER A 111 -12.30 -14.55 15.72
C SER A 111 -12.99 -13.76 14.60
N GLN A 112 -12.33 -13.71 13.44
CA GLN A 112 -12.90 -13.17 12.19
C GLN A 112 -13.77 -14.20 11.46
N LEU A 113 -13.79 -15.45 11.92
CA LEU A 113 -14.63 -16.50 11.37
C LEU A 113 -16.01 -16.43 12.01
N GLY A 114 -17.05 -16.49 11.17
CA GLY A 114 -18.42 -16.66 11.63
C GLY A 114 -18.57 -17.98 12.39
N TYR A 115 -19.51 -18.01 13.32
CA TYR A 115 -19.73 -19.10 14.27
C TYR A 115 -20.13 -20.45 13.63
N THR A 116 -20.65 -20.40 12.40
CA THR A 116 -20.91 -21.57 11.55
C THR A 116 -19.65 -22.17 10.93
N ASN A 117 -18.57 -21.38 10.81
CA ASN A 117 -17.32 -21.76 10.16
C ASN A 117 -16.16 -21.94 11.15
N SER A 118 -16.37 -21.66 12.43
CA SER A 118 -15.39 -21.87 13.48
C SER A 118 -15.38 -23.34 13.93
N HIS A 119 -14.19 -23.89 14.16
CA HIS A 119 -13.99 -25.28 14.58
C HIS A 119 -13.26 -25.28 15.93
N PRO A 120 -13.98 -25.17 17.05
CA PRO A 120 -13.35 -25.13 18.36
C PRO A 120 -12.71 -26.46 18.73
N ALA A 121 -11.53 -26.38 19.35
CA ALA A 121 -10.84 -27.56 19.87
C ALA A 121 -11.45 -28.00 21.21
N ALA A 122 -11.51 -29.31 21.44
CA ALA A 122 -11.92 -29.86 22.74
C ALA A 122 -11.07 -29.28 23.87
N GLY A 123 -11.72 -28.84 24.95
CA GLY A 123 -11.10 -28.19 26.11
C GLY A 123 -10.83 -26.69 25.96
N ALA A 124 -11.05 -26.09 24.78
CA ALA A 124 -10.97 -24.63 24.59
C ALA A 124 -12.21 -23.91 25.14
N ALA A 125 -12.09 -22.59 25.32
CA ALA A 125 -13.21 -21.72 25.67
C ALA A 125 -13.62 -20.81 24.50
N GLU A 126 -14.93 -20.59 24.38
CA GLU A 126 -15.57 -19.70 23.43
C GLU A 126 -16.36 -18.61 24.15
N GLY A 127 -16.31 -17.39 23.62
CA GLY A 127 -16.85 -16.20 24.24
C GLY A 127 -17.72 -15.39 23.28
N TRP A 128 -18.86 -14.92 23.78
CA TRP A 128 -19.83 -14.12 23.04
C TRP A 128 -20.13 -12.82 23.78
N VAL A 129 -19.91 -11.68 23.13
CA VAL A 129 -20.13 -10.33 23.70
C VAL A 129 -20.90 -9.50 22.69
N PHE A 130 -21.96 -8.83 23.12
CA PHE A 130 -22.74 -7.98 22.24
C PHE A 130 -22.23 -6.53 22.32
N GLY A 131 -21.71 -6.00 21.21
CA GLY A 131 -21.16 -4.64 21.20
C GLY A 131 -20.44 -4.29 19.91
N ASP A 132 -19.39 -3.46 20.01
CA ASP A 132 -18.56 -3.03 18.87
C ASP A 132 -17.43 -4.02 18.53
N GLY A 133 -17.33 -5.12 19.29
CA GLY A 133 -16.32 -6.17 19.16
C GLY A 133 -14.92 -5.79 19.63
N ARG A 134 -14.77 -4.69 20.40
CA ARG A 134 -13.46 -4.29 20.95
C ARG A 134 -13.18 -4.88 22.33
N THR A 135 -14.21 -5.35 23.03
CA THR A 135 -14.10 -5.85 24.40
C THR A 135 -14.38 -7.36 24.46
N PRO A 136 -13.46 -8.17 25.02
CA PRO A 136 -13.70 -9.60 25.25
C PRO A 136 -14.67 -9.84 26.42
N PRO A 137 -15.18 -11.09 26.59
CA PRO A 137 -16.09 -11.41 27.69
C PRO A 137 -15.42 -11.22 29.06
N ALA A 138 -16.15 -10.67 30.03
CA ALA A 138 -15.64 -10.44 31.38
C ALA A 138 -15.31 -11.77 32.10
N PRO A 139 -14.15 -11.90 32.77
CA PRO A 139 -13.83 -13.08 33.57
C PRO A 139 -14.72 -13.16 34.82
N SER A 140 -15.18 -14.37 35.17
CA SER A 140 -15.94 -14.62 36.41
C SER A 140 -15.08 -14.33 37.64
N ARG A 141 -15.51 -13.39 38.50
CA ARG A 141 -14.76 -12.95 39.69
C ARG A 141 -14.65 -14.05 40.76
N ARG A 142 -13.44 -14.29 41.28
CA ARG A 142 -13.22 -14.67 42.70
C ARG A 142 -12.91 -13.42 43.52
N PRO A 143 -13.35 -13.32 44.79
CA PRO A 143 -12.91 -12.27 45.69
C PRO A 143 -11.58 -12.67 46.35
N THR A 144 -10.56 -11.80 46.36
CA THR A 144 -9.90 -11.33 47.61
C THR A 144 -8.64 -10.47 47.40
N ARG A 145 -8.51 -9.53 48.35
CA ARG A 145 -7.30 -8.94 48.96
C ARG A 145 -6.43 -7.97 48.16
N SER A 146 -6.68 -6.68 48.42
CA SER A 146 -5.68 -5.60 48.34
C SER A 146 -4.49 -5.87 49.25
N PRO A 147 -3.24 -5.65 48.79
CA PRO A 147 -2.12 -5.35 49.67
C PRO A 147 -2.08 -3.83 49.92
N ARG A 148 -2.22 -3.45 51.19
CA ARG A 148 -1.80 -2.13 51.70
C ARG A 148 -0.28 -2.04 51.56
N ILE A 149 0.22 -1.05 50.81
CA ILE A 149 1.62 -0.63 50.93
C ILE A 149 1.67 0.47 52.01
N ARG A 150 2.38 0.14 53.09
CA ARG A 150 2.66 0.98 54.25
C ARG A 150 3.84 1.91 53.91
N ALA A 151 3.64 3.21 54.04
CA ALA A 151 4.72 4.18 53.97
C ALA A 151 5.59 4.08 55.24
N VAL A 152 6.91 4.14 55.05
CA VAL A 152 7.92 4.35 56.10
C VAL A 152 8.69 5.62 55.75
N PRO A 153 8.81 6.60 56.66
CA PRO A 153 9.69 7.74 56.45
C PRO A 153 10.96 7.65 57.33
N GLY A 154 12.06 8.22 56.81
CA GLY A 154 13.32 8.44 57.53
C GLY A 154 14.49 8.33 56.53
N GLY A 155 15.48 9.23 56.47
CA GLY A 155 15.89 10.31 57.35
C GLY A 155 17.42 10.36 57.32
N GLY A 156 18.00 11.52 56.99
CA GLY A 156 19.44 11.83 57.11
C GLY A 156 20.34 11.22 56.03
N SER A 157 21.49 11.77 55.66
CA SER A 157 22.22 12.99 56.03
C SER A 157 23.47 13.07 55.14
N ARG A 158 23.88 14.29 54.78
CA ARG A 158 25.25 14.78 54.47
C ARG A 158 26.21 13.87 53.67
N GLU A 159 26.81 14.39 52.59
CA GLU A 159 28.20 14.91 52.62
C GLU A 159 28.62 15.59 51.29
N ARG A 160 29.62 16.45 51.43
CA ARG A 160 30.21 17.40 50.48
C ARG A 160 30.93 16.73 49.31
N ARG A 161 30.91 17.38 48.12
CA ARG A 161 32.14 17.81 47.43
C ARG A 161 31.86 18.76 46.27
N ALA A 162 32.44 19.94 46.38
CA ALA A 162 32.53 20.95 45.34
C ALA A 162 33.48 20.50 44.21
N ARG A 163 33.12 20.78 42.96
CA ARG A 163 34.07 20.85 41.84
C ARG A 163 33.86 22.16 41.08
N ARG A 164 34.92 22.97 41.05
CA ARG A 164 35.05 24.24 40.33
C ARG A 164 35.15 23.99 38.81
N PRO A 165 34.72 24.93 37.95
CA PRO A 165 35.06 24.92 36.54
C PRO A 165 36.39 25.66 36.27
N HIS A 166 37.29 25.02 35.52
CA HIS A 166 38.50 25.64 34.99
C HIS A 166 38.17 26.54 33.80
N ARG A 167 38.44 27.84 33.94
CA ARG A 167 38.53 28.81 32.84
C ARG A 167 39.83 28.57 32.07
N GLY A 168 39.72 28.07 30.84
CA GLY A 168 40.79 28.05 29.85
C GLY A 168 40.75 29.31 28.99
N ARG A 169 41.62 30.27 29.29
CA ARG A 169 41.96 31.43 28.47
C ARG A 169 42.81 30.93 27.30
N ARG A 170 42.40 31.19 26.06
CA ARG A 170 43.25 31.03 24.87
C ARG A 170 43.25 32.31 24.07
N ASP A 171 44.47 32.66 23.70
CA ASP A 171 44.89 33.95 23.23
C ASP A 171 44.47 34.24 21.80
N ARG A 172 44.27 35.54 21.56
CA ARG A 172 44.22 36.14 20.23
C ARG A 172 45.63 36.08 19.64
N GLY A 173 45.76 35.44 18.50
CA GLY A 173 46.93 35.53 17.63
C GLY A 173 46.45 35.58 16.19
N GLY A 174 46.44 36.77 15.60
CA GLY A 174 46.27 36.96 14.17
C GLY A 174 47.57 36.67 13.43
N ALA A 175 47.48 36.04 12.26
CA ALA A 175 48.45 36.21 11.21
C ALA A 175 47.81 35.91 9.85
N ALA A 176 47.95 36.88 8.96
CA ALA A 176 47.55 36.87 7.57
C ALA A 176 48.25 35.76 6.78
N GLY A 177 47.55 35.21 5.78
CA GLY A 177 48.08 34.18 4.89
C GLY A 177 47.18 33.97 3.68
N GLY A 178 46.91 35.05 2.93
CA GLY A 178 46.12 35.00 1.70
C GLY A 178 46.86 34.27 0.58
N ARG A 179 46.55 32.99 0.37
CA ARG A 179 46.85 32.28 -0.89
C ARG A 179 45.67 32.41 -1.85
N ARG A 180 45.74 33.42 -2.73
CA ARG A 180 44.89 33.55 -3.92
C ARG A 180 45.14 32.35 -4.85
N ARG A 181 44.32 31.30 -4.75
CA ARG A 181 44.18 30.31 -5.82
C ARG A 181 43.42 30.97 -6.97
N ARG A 182 44.15 31.22 -8.06
CA ARG A 182 43.62 31.61 -9.37
C ARG A 182 42.55 30.58 -9.79
N ARG A 183 41.27 30.99 -9.78
CA ARG A 183 40.21 30.27 -10.48
C ARG A 183 40.37 30.59 -11.96
N HIS A 184 40.84 29.63 -12.73
CA HIS A 184 40.63 29.64 -14.17
C HIS A 184 39.13 29.72 -14.42
N GLY A 185 38.71 30.77 -15.13
CA GLY A 185 37.36 30.93 -15.61
C GLY A 185 37.07 29.83 -16.62
N ALA A 186 36.38 28.78 -16.17
CA ALA A 186 35.55 28.01 -17.08
C ALA A 186 34.44 28.96 -17.51
N GLY A 187 34.44 29.35 -18.79
CA GLY A 187 33.28 30.00 -19.40
C GLY A 187 32.02 29.16 -19.18
N PRO A 188 30.82 29.74 -19.29
CA PRO A 188 29.58 28.98 -19.13
C PRO A 188 29.60 27.83 -20.14
N ALA A 189 29.79 26.60 -19.63
CA ALA A 189 29.64 25.41 -20.43
C ALA A 189 28.27 25.48 -21.11
N PRO A 190 28.15 25.19 -22.42
CA PRO A 190 26.88 25.21 -23.11
C PRO A 190 25.90 24.36 -22.30
N ALA A 191 24.74 24.94 -21.96
CA ALA A 191 23.75 24.35 -21.05
C ALA A 191 23.53 22.87 -21.41
N SER A 192 24.13 21.98 -20.61
CA SER A 192 23.88 20.55 -20.73
C SER A 192 22.38 20.38 -20.57
N MET A 193 21.69 19.91 -21.61
CA MET A 193 20.24 19.76 -21.58
C MET A 193 19.85 19.05 -20.29
N SER A 194 19.15 19.79 -19.43
CA SER A 194 18.85 19.36 -18.07
C SER A 194 18.04 18.07 -18.10
N GLN A 195 18.44 17.11 -17.28
CA GLN A 195 17.69 15.86 -17.12
C GLN A 195 16.26 16.18 -16.65
N VAL A 196 15.28 15.58 -17.32
CA VAL A 196 13.85 15.70 -17.01
C VAL A 196 13.59 15.38 -15.52
N HIS A 197 12.65 16.10 -14.93
CA HIS A 197 12.28 15.92 -13.53
C HIS A 197 11.58 14.55 -13.32
N PRO A 198 11.99 13.71 -12.35
CA PRO A 198 11.47 12.35 -12.20
C PRO A 198 9.95 12.25 -12.05
N TRP A 199 9.33 13.22 -11.36
CA TRP A 199 7.88 13.25 -11.16
C TRP A 199 7.10 13.56 -12.43
N ALA A 200 7.71 14.16 -13.45
CA ALA A 200 7.05 14.41 -14.72
C ALA A 200 6.85 13.10 -15.51
N TRP A 201 7.82 12.18 -15.48
CA TRP A 201 7.68 10.84 -16.03
C TRP A 201 6.59 10.03 -15.32
N TRP A 202 6.50 10.14 -13.99
CA TRP A 202 5.42 9.53 -13.22
C TRP A 202 4.06 10.10 -13.58
N ALA A 203 3.94 11.43 -13.67
CA ALA A 203 2.68 12.08 -14.05
C ALA A 203 2.24 11.66 -15.47
N TRP A 204 3.17 11.62 -16.43
CA TRP A 204 2.90 11.13 -17.78
C TRP A 204 2.41 9.68 -17.78
N ALA A 205 3.13 8.78 -17.12
CA ALA A 205 2.80 7.36 -17.07
C ALA A 205 1.47 7.08 -16.36
N LEU A 206 1.19 7.78 -15.25
CA LEU A 206 -0.08 7.68 -14.53
C LEU A 206 -1.24 8.23 -15.37
N GLY A 207 -1.03 9.31 -16.13
CA GLY A 207 -2.00 9.82 -17.08
C GLY A 207 -2.32 8.80 -18.18
N LEU A 208 -1.32 8.11 -18.73
CA LEU A 208 -1.53 7.03 -19.69
C LEU A 208 -2.25 5.81 -19.07
N ALA A 209 -1.87 5.39 -17.87
CA ALA A 209 -2.55 4.30 -17.18
C ALA A 209 -4.03 4.64 -16.90
N ALA A 210 -4.32 5.88 -16.52
CA ALA A 210 -5.69 6.37 -16.34
C ALA A 210 -6.45 6.48 -17.68
N ALA A 211 -5.79 6.86 -18.79
CA ALA A 211 -6.41 6.85 -20.11
C ALA A 211 -6.79 5.42 -20.54
N LEU A 212 -5.89 4.47 -20.33
CA LEU A 212 -6.12 3.04 -20.60
C LEU A 212 -7.19 2.44 -19.68
N SER A 213 -7.40 3.00 -18.50
CA SER A 213 -8.50 2.60 -17.61
C SER A 213 -9.87 3.10 -18.08
N LEU A 214 -9.97 3.84 -19.18
CA LEU A 214 -11.25 4.30 -19.73
C LEU A 214 -11.54 3.71 -21.11
N THR A 215 -10.80 2.70 -21.57
CA THR A 215 -11.02 2.07 -22.88
C THR A 215 -10.91 0.55 -22.80
N THR A 216 -11.65 -0.14 -23.66
CA THR A 216 -11.50 -1.58 -23.89
C THR A 216 -11.14 -1.90 -25.33
N ASN A 217 -10.79 -0.89 -26.14
CA ASN A 217 -10.39 -1.09 -27.53
C ASN A 217 -8.93 -1.59 -27.61
N PRO A 218 -8.69 -2.81 -28.14
CA PRO A 218 -7.34 -3.40 -28.19
C PRO A 218 -6.38 -2.62 -29.10
N LEU A 219 -6.88 -1.97 -30.16
CA LEU A 219 -6.06 -1.20 -31.11
C LEU A 219 -5.50 0.04 -30.44
N LEU A 220 -6.32 0.77 -29.68
CA LEU A 220 -5.86 1.91 -28.89
C LEU A 220 -4.86 1.48 -27.82
N ILE A 221 -5.13 0.38 -27.11
CA ILE A 221 -4.20 -0.19 -26.12
C ILE A 221 -2.85 -0.50 -26.78
N ALA A 222 -2.85 -1.17 -27.93
CA ALA A 222 -1.63 -1.49 -28.67
C ALA A 222 -0.86 -0.23 -29.10
N LEU A 223 -1.55 0.80 -29.62
CA LEU A 223 -0.93 2.07 -30.02
C LEU A 223 -0.26 2.79 -28.83
N VAL A 224 -0.94 2.87 -27.68
CA VAL A 224 -0.39 3.51 -26.48
C VAL A 224 0.79 2.71 -25.92
N VAL A 225 0.69 1.38 -25.89
CA VAL A 225 1.80 0.51 -25.45
C VAL A 225 3.01 0.67 -26.38
N LEU A 226 2.80 0.72 -27.69
CA LEU A 226 3.86 0.93 -28.67
C LEU A 226 4.52 2.30 -28.50
N ALA A 227 3.71 3.36 -28.35
CA ALA A 227 4.21 4.72 -28.08
C ALA A 227 5.02 4.78 -26.77
N ALA A 228 4.48 4.24 -25.67
CA ALA A 228 5.16 4.21 -24.38
C ALA A 228 6.46 3.39 -24.43
N THR A 229 6.45 2.26 -25.14
CA THR A 229 7.64 1.42 -25.32
C THR A 229 8.70 2.15 -26.14
N ALA A 230 8.31 2.83 -27.22
CA ALA A 230 9.22 3.65 -28.02
C ALA A 230 9.84 4.78 -27.18
N VAL A 231 9.04 5.47 -26.37
CA VAL A 231 9.53 6.48 -25.40
C VAL A 231 10.55 5.87 -24.46
N VAL A 232 10.26 4.71 -23.86
CA VAL A 232 11.22 4.06 -22.95
C VAL A 232 12.50 3.68 -23.67
N LEU A 233 12.43 3.02 -24.82
CA LEU A 233 13.61 2.55 -25.54
C LEU A 233 14.52 3.72 -26.01
N LEU A 234 13.93 4.85 -26.41
CA LEU A 234 14.65 6.01 -26.95
C LEU A 234 15.06 7.04 -25.88
N ARG A 235 14.55 6.95 -24.66
CA ARG A 235 14.81 7.92 -23.57
C ARG A 235 15.36 7.33 -22.29
N ARG A 236 15.34 6.01 -22.11
CA ARG A 236 15.93 5.35 -20.93
C ARG A 236 17.45 5.56 -20.89
N THR A 237 17.98 5.74 -19.69
CA THR A 237 19.43 5.82 -19.45
C THR A 237 20.04 4.41 -19.35
N ASP A 238 21.34 4.23 -19.58
CA ASP A 238 22.03 2.91 -19.55
C ASP A 238 22.20 2.28 -18.15
N ALA A 239 21.32 2.62 -17.23
CA ALA A 239 21.40 2.20 -15.85
C ALA A 239 20.78 0.80 -15.63
N PRO A 240 21.21 0.05 -14.59
CA PRO A 240 20.69 -1.29 -14.32
C PRO A 240 19.17 -1.33 -14.11
N TRP A 241 18.56 -0.27 -13.57
CA TRP A 241 17.10 -0.17 -13.41
C TRP A 241 16.35 0.00 -14.74
N ALA A 242 16.97 0.61 -15.75
CA ALA A 242 16.37 0.81 -17.07
C ALA A 242 16.25 -0.49 -17.89
N ARG A 243 16.99 -1.53 -17.49
CA ARG A 243 16.85 -2.88 -18.04
C ARG A 243 15.66 -3.65 -17.46
N SER A 244 14.97 -3.11 -16.44
CA SER A 244 13.82 -3.77 -15.81
C SER A 244 12.56 -3.83 -16.67
N ILE A 245 12.48 -3.07 -17.77
CA ILE A 245 11.29 -3.08 -18.65
C ILE A 245 10.92 -4.47 -19.17
N GLY A 246 11.91 -5.33 -19.45
CA GLY A 246 11.66 -6.72 -19.85
C GLY A 246 10.89 -7.52 -18.79
N VAL A 247 11.15 -7.27 -17.50
CA VAL A 247 10.42 -7.91 -16.39
C VAL A 247 8.95 -7.49 -16.39
N TYR A 248 8.66 -6.21 -16.69
CA TYR A 248 7.29 -5.73 -16.78
C TYR A 248 6.54 -6.34 -17.97
N PHE A 249 7.20 -6.56 -19.11
CA PHE A 249 6.62 -7.30 -20.24
C PHE A 249 6.31 -8.76 -19.89
N VAL A 250 7.25 -9.45 -19.22
CA VAL A 250 7.01 -10.83 -18.75
C VAL A 250 5.84 -10.88 -17.77
N LEU A 251 5.77 -9.95 -16.81
CA LEU A 251 4.69 -9.89 -15.84
C LEU A 251 3.34 -9.54 -16.49
N ALA A 252 3.32 -8.60 -17.44
CA ALA A 252 2.11 -8.27 -18.20
C ALA A 252 1.62 -9.47 -19.03
N GLY A 253 2.52 -10.17 -19.73
CA GLY A 253 2.21 -11.40 -20.45
C GLY A 253 1.69 -12.50 -19.54
N PHE A 254 2.30 -12.66 -18.36
CA PHE A 254 1.83 -13.59 -17.34
C PHE A 254 0.42 -13.26 -16.85
N ILE A 255 0.12 -11.98 -16.56
CA ILE A 255 -1.23 -11.55 -16.15
C ILE A 255 -2.25 -11.88 -17.24
N VAL A 256 -1.92 -11.65 -18.51
CA VAL A 256 -2.81 -11.95 -19.63
C VAL A 256 -3.05 -13.46 -19.75
N ALA A 257 -1.99 -14.26 -19.73
CA ALA A 257 -2.08 -15.72 -19.81
C ALA A 257 -2.86 -16.30 -18.63
N PHE A 258 -2.60 -15.83 -17.41
CA PHE A 258 -3.30 -16.26 -16.20
C PHE A 258 -4.78 -15.88 -16.26
N ARG A 259 -5.12 -14.65 -16.66
CA ARG A 259 -6.52 -14.21 -16.78
C ARG A 259 -7.27 -15.02 -17.84
N LEU A 260 -6.62 -15.30 -18.97
CA LEU A 260 -7.19 -16.14 -20.03
C LEU A 260 -7.37 -17.60 -19.56
N PHE A 261 -6.38 -18.17 -18.86
CA PHE A 261 -6.47 -19.50 -18.28
C PHE A 261 -7.66 -19.63 -17.34
N PHE A 262 -7.83 -18.70 -16.40
CA PHE A 262 -8.98 -18.71 -15.48
C PHE A 262 -10.30 -18.45 -16.20
N HIS A 263 -10.32 -17.60 -17.23
CA HIS A 263 -11.53 -17.41 -18.03
C HIS A 263 -11.96 -18.70 -18.74
N VAL A 264 -11.02 -19.42 -19.36
CA VAL A 264 -11.27 -20.72 -20.01
C VAL A 264 -11.69 -21.76 -18.99
N LEU A 265 -11.08 -21.77 -17.80
CA LEU A 265 -11.39 -22.73 -16.73
C LEU A 265 -12.79 -22.51 -16.11
N MET A 266 -13.25 -21.28 -15.99
CA MET A 266 -14.58 -20.94 -15.44
C MET A 266 -15.71 -21.06 -16.46
N GLY A 267 -15.41 -21.16 -17.76
CA GLY A 267 -16.41 -21.18 -18.82
C GLY A 267 -17.12 -19.84 -19.01
N ALA A 268 -17.64 -19.61 -20.22
CA ALA A 268 -18.35 -18.37 -20.54
C ALA A 268 -19.82 -18.47 -20.10
N HIS A 269 -20.34 -17.39 -19.49
CA HIS A 269 -21.75 -17.25 -19.15
C HIS A 269 -22.44 -16.40 -20.22
N GLY A 270 -22.81 -17.00 -21.35
CA GLY A 270 -23.51 -16.29 -22.43
C GLY A 270 -23.71 -17.13 -23.70
N GLY A 271 -24.71 -16.74 -24.51
CA GLY A 271 -24.90 -17.26 -25.86
C GLY A 271 -23.87 -16.68 -26.84
N GLY A 272 -23.50 -17.44 -27.87
CA GLY A 272 -22.47 -17.05 -28.84
C GLY A 272 -21.90 -18.23 -29.60
N THR A 273 -20.81 -17.98 -30.31
CA THR A 273 -20.12 -19.01 -31.10
C THR A 273 -19.24 -19.85 -30.19
N VAL A 274 -19.63 -21.10 -29.93
CA VAL A 274 -18.85 -22.02 -29.09
C VAL A 274 -17.61 -22.49 -29.85
N LEU A 275 -16.43 -22.25 -29.28
CA LEU A 275 -15.15 -22.74 -29.82
C LEU A 275 -14.90 -24.19 -29.40
N PHE A 276 -15.04 -24.47 -28.10
CA PHE A 276 -14.91 -25.80 -27.50
C PHE A 276 -15.63 -25.84 -26.15
N SER A 277 -16.02 -27.02 -25.71
CA SER A 277 -16.67 -27.25 -24.41
C SER A 277 -15.74 -28.04 -23.49
N LEU A 278 -15.54 -27.55 -22.28
CA LEU A 278 -14.90 -28.32 -21.21
C LEU A 278 -15.98 -29.12 -20.46
N PRO A 279 -15.67 -30.36 -20.04
CA PRO A 279 -16.59 -31.15 -19.22
C PRO A 279 -16.95 -30.38 -17.95
N GLU A 280 -18.25 -30.26 -17.69
CA GLU A 280 -18.78 -29.50 -16.56
C GLU A 280 -18.69 -30.33 -15.28
N ILE A 281 -17.88 -29.87 -14.33
CA ILE A 281 -17.84 -30.43 -12.99
C ILE A 281 -18.80 -29.61 -12.13
N HIS A 282 -19.95 -30.20 -11.83
CA HIS A 282 -20.90 -29.61 -10.89
C HIS A 282 -20.29 -29.70 -9.50
N LEU A 283 -19.93 -28.57 -8.91
CA LEU A 283 -19.46 -28.54 -7.53
C LEU A 283 -20.62 -28.84 -6.56
N PRO A 284 -20.34 -29.36 -5.36
CA PRO A 284 -21.37 -29.74 -4.39
C PRO A 284 -22.22 -28.52 -3.96
N ALA A 285 -23.40 -28.75 -3.39
CA ALA A 285 -24.43 -27.73 -3.17
C ALA A 285 -23.96 -26.45 -2.43
N TRP A 286 -22.90 -26.52 -1.62
CA TRP A 286 -22.29 -25.36 -0.96
C TRP A 286 -21.59 -24.38 -1.92
N ALA A 287 -21.27 -24.82 -3.14
CA ALA A 287 -20.64 -24.07 -4.23
C ALA A 287 -21.49 -24.07 -5.51
N ALA A 288 -22.81 -24.21 -5.40
CA ALA A 288 -23.76 -24.28 -6.52
C ALA A 288 -23.77 -23.05 -7.47
N GLY A 289 -23.04 -21.98 -7.12
CA GLY A 289 -22.86 -20.78 -7.95
C GLY A 289 -21.56 -20.72 -8.76
N ILE A 290 -20.64 -21.67 -8.59
CA ILE A 290 -19.37 -21.72 -9.33
C ILE A 290 -19.40 -22.99 -10.18
N ARG A 291 -19.42 -22.85 -11.50
CA ARG A 291 -19.21 -23.98 -12.43
C ARG A 291 -17.75 -23.94 -12.89
N LEU A 292 -17.07 -25.08 -12.78
CA LEU A 292 -15.75 -25.28 -13.39
C LEU A 292 -15.97 -26.00 -14.72
N GLY A 293 -15.46 -25.43 -15.81
CA GLY A 293 -15.71 -25.90 -17.17
C GLY A 293 -16.95 -25.25 -17.82
N GLY A 294 -17.43 -25.84 -18.93
CA GLY A 294 -18.51 -25.30 -19.75
C GLY A 294 -18.06 -24.84 -21.14
N ALA A 295 -18.99 -24.24 -21.89
CA ALA A 295 -18.72 -23.75 -23.24
C ALA A 295 -17.80 -22.51 -23.21
N VAL A 296 -16.71 -22.56 -23.98
CA VAL A 296 -15.82 -21.44 -24.21
C VAL A 296 -16.26 -20.76 -25.51
N THR A 297 -16.84 -19.56 -25.38
CA THR A 297 -17.35 -18.80 -26.53
C THR A 297 -16.30 -17.84 -27.10
N ALA A 298 -16.32 -17.62 -28.41
CA ALA A 298 -15.44 -16.66 -29.07
C ALA A 298 -15.62 -15.23 -28.53
N GLU A 299 -16.86 -14.86 -28.23
CA GLU A 299 -17.28 -13.60 -27.61
C GLU A 299 -16.62 -13.42 -26.24
N GLY A 300 -16.72 -14.45 -25.38
CA GLY A 300 -16.16 -14.45 -24.03
C GLY A 300 -14.64 -14.36 -24.03
N VAL A 301 -13.99 -15.17 -24.87
CA VAL A 301 -12.52 -15.14 -25.03
C VAL A 301 -12.06 -13.77 -25.52
N THR A 302 -12.73 -13.18 -26.49
CA THR A 302 -12.40 -11.84 -27.01
C THR A 302 -12.53 -10.78 -25.92
N TYR A 303 -13.62 -10.82 -25.14
CA TYR A 303 -13.81 -9.94 -23.99
C TYR A 303 -12.69 -10.11 -22.95
N ALA A 304 -12.35 -11.35 -22.60
CA ALA A 304 -11.29 -11.65 -21.64
C ALA A 304 -9.92 -11.16 -22.12
N VAL A 305 -9.60 -11.32 -23.40
CA VAL A 305 -8.36 -10.82 -24.00
C VAL A 305 -8.31 -9.30 -23.95
N TYR A 306 -9.39 -8.59 -24.31
CA TYR A 306 -9.41 -7.12 -24.28
C TYR A 306 -9.22 -6.57 -22.87
N ASP A 307 -9.92 -7.17 -21.90
CA ASP A 307 -9.84 -6.79 -20.50
C ASP A 307 -8.47 -7.15 -19.88
N ALA A 308 -7.88 -8.29 -20.28
CA ALA A 308 -6.53 -8.69 -19.87
C ALA A 308 -5.44 -7.74 -20.42
N LEU A 309 -5.50 -7.42 -21.71
CA LEU A 309 -4.57 -6.51 -22.37
C LEU A 309 -4.59 -5.12 -21.72
N ARG A 310 -5.78 -4.63 -21.35
CA ARG A 310 -5.95 -3.37 -20.64
C ARG A 310 -5.18 -3.34 -19.32
N LEU A 311 -5.31 -4.37 -18.47
CA LEU A 311 -4.58 -4.47 -17.21
C LEU A 311 -3.06 -4.62 -17.42
N GLY A 312 -2.66 -5.44 -18.39
CA GLY A 312 -1.25 -5.60 -18.77
C GLY A 312 -0.63 -4.27 -19.23
N ALA A 313 -1.36 -3.49 -20.03
CA ALA A 313 -0.92 -2.19 -20.51
C ALA A 313 -0.78 -1.15 -19.38
N MET A 314 -1.71 -1.13 -18.41
CA MET A 314 -1.55 -0.27 -17.21
C MET A 314 -0.28 -0.62 -16.43
N LEU A 315 0.02 -1.92 -16.27
CA LEU A 315 1.26 -2.37 -15.65
C LEU A 315 2.50 -1.93 -16.45
N LEU A 316 2.45 -1.99 -17.78
CA LEU A 316 3.53 -1.51 -18.64
C LEU A 316 3.76 0.00 -18.50
N CYS A 317 2.72 0.82 -18.33
CA CYS A 317 2.87 2.24 -18.02
C CYS A 317 3.62 2.45 -16.69
N LEU A 318 3.31 1.66 -15.66
CA LEU A 318 4.05 1.70 -14.40
C LEU A 318 5.51 1.27 -14.57
N GLY A 319 5.76 0.24 -15.40
CA GLY A 319 7.10 -0.17 -15.80
C GLY A 319 7.87 0.93 -16.54
N ALA A 320 7.20 1.68 -17.42
CA ALA A 320 7.77 2.82 -18.12
C ALA A 320 8.20 3.93 -17.15
N ALA A 321 7.37 4.26 -16.16
CA ALA A 321 7.73 5.22 -15.11
C ALA A 321 9.00 4.81 -14.36
N ASN A 322 9.11 3.54 -13.96
CA ASN A 322 10.28 3.04 -13.23
C ASN A 322 11.54 2.92 -14.10
N ALA A 323 11.39 2.66 -15.40
CA ALA A 323 12.51 2.63 -16.33
C ALA A 323 13.07 4.03 -16.63
N LEU A 324 12.20 5.05 -16.69
CA LEU A 324 12.54 6.43 -17.06
C LEU A 324 12.92 7.31 -15.86
N ALA A 325 12.29 7.11 -14.70
CA ALA A 325 12.52 7.90 -13.50
C ALA A 325 13.55 7.25 -12.57
N ASN A 326 14.61 7.99 -12.19
CA ASN A 326 15.56 7.53 -11.18
C ASN A 326 14.91 7.58 -9.78
N PRO A 327 14.75 6.44 -9.07
CA PRO A 327 14.02 6.40 -7.79
C PRO A 327 14.71 7.20 -6.70
N LYS A 328 16.05 7.25 -6.68
CA LYS A 328 16.82 8.06 -5.70
C LYS A 328 16.61 9.55 -5.95
N ARG A 329 16.50 9.98 -7.21
CA ARG A 329 16.21 11.38 -7.56
C ARG A 329 14.75 11.74 -7.23
N ALA A 330 13.80 10.85 -7.51
CA ALA A 330 12.39 11.05 -7.16
C ALA A 330 12.21 11.31 -5.66
N LEU A 331 12.85 10.51 -4.81
CA LEU A 331 12.84 10.67 -3.35
C LEU A 331 13.47 11.99 -2.87
N ARG A 332 14.52 12.48 -3.55
CA ARG A 332 15.14 13.78 -3.23
C ARG A 332 14.22 14.96 -3.51
N ASN A 333 13.33 14.82 -4.49
CA ASN A 333 12.46 15.90 -4.97
C ASN A 333 11.08 15.90 -4.30
N VAL A 334 10.83 15.01 -3.35
CA VAL A 334 9.60 14.97 -2.54
C VAL A 334 9.38 16.32 -1.82
N PRO A 335 8.12 16.78 -1.64
CA PRO A 335 7.82 18.01 -0.90
C PRO A 335 8.43 18.00 0.50
N ALA A 336 8.89 19.17 0.96
CA ALA A 336 9.51 19.29 2.28
C ALA A 336 8.60 18.83 3.43
N ALA A 337 7.27 18.91 3.28
CA ALA A 337 6.31 18.40 4.26
C ALA A 337 6.49 16.91 4.61
N LEU A 338 7.06 16.11 3.69
CA LEU A 338 7.33 14.69 3.88
C LEU A 338 8.82 14.44 4.19
N TYR A 339 9.53 15.44 4.69
CA TYR A 339 10.97 15.37 4.97
C TYR A 339 11.32 14.17 5.86
N GLU A 340 10.57 13.95 6.95
CA GLU A 340 10.84 12.85 7.89
C GLU A 340 10.72 11.47 7.21
N ALA A 341 9.63 11.25 6.47
CA ALA A 341 9.44 10.02 5.70
C ALA A 341 10.51 9.87 4.61
N SER A 342 10.84 10.95 3.89
CA SER A 342 11.82 10.94 2.81
C SER A 342 13.23 10.64 3.31
N VAL A 343 13.64 11.23 4.44
CA VAL A 343 14.94 10.97 5.08
C VAL A 343 15.02 9.52 5.53
N ALA A 344 13.98 8.99 6.18
CA ALA A 344 13.94 7.59 6.59
C ALA A 344 14.10 6.64 5.40
N ILE A 345 13.36 6.86 4.31
CA ILE A 345 13.44 6.03 3.10
C ILE A 345 14.81 6.18 2.42
N VAL A 346 15.36 7.39 2.31
CA VAL A 346 16.68 7.62 1.70
C VAL A 346 17.79 6.95 2.53
N ILE A 347 17.71 7.02 3.86
CA ILE A 347 18.63 6.31 4.77
C ILE A 347 18.48 4.80 4.55
N ALA A 348 17.26 4.26 4.58
CA ALA A 348 17.02 2.84 4.38
C ALA A 348 17.57 2.35 3.02
N LEU A 349 17.32 3.09 1.93
CA LEU A 349 17.80 2.76 0.59
C LEU A 349 19.33 2.85 0.47
N SER A 350 19.98 3.69 1.28
CA SER A 350 21.45 3.83 1.32
C SER A 350 22.11 2.78 2.21
N VAL A 351 21.43 2.34 3.27
CA VAL A 351 21.90 1.32 4.21
C VAL A 351 21.64 -0.10 3.68
N ALA A 352 20.62 -0.31 2.85
CA ALA A 352 20.32 -1.60 2.23
C ALA A 352 21.53 -2.30 1.56
N PRO A 353 22.32 -1.65 0.68
CA PRO A 353 23.52 -2.29 0.11
C PRO A 353 24.57 -2.62 1.18
N GLN A 354 24.67 -1.81 2.24
CA GLN A 354 25.61 -2.05 3.35
C GLN A 354 25.20 -3.28 4.18
N LEU A 355 23.89 -3.49 4.37
CA LEU A 355 23.35 -4.68 5.03
C LEU A 355 23.54 -5.94 4.19
N ILE A 356 23.40 -5.85 2.87
CA ILE A 356 23.68 -6.98 1.97
C ILE A 356 25.16 -7.36 2.09
N GLU A 357 26.06 -6.39 2.10
CA GLU A 357 27.49 -6.61 2.29
C GLU A 357 27.80 -7.22 3.67
N SER A 358 27.18 -6.72 4.76
CA SER A 358 27.37 -7.30 6.10
C SER A 358 26.89 -8.75 6.16
N VAL A 359 25.73 -9.07 5.58
CA VAL A 359 25.23 -10.44 5.44
C VAL A 359 26.22 -11.32 4.66
N GLN A 360 26.75 -10.82 3.54
CA GLN A 360 27.73 -11.57 2.73
C GLN A 360 29.03 -11.81 3.50
N ARG A 361 29.54 -10.81 4.24
CA ARG A 361 30.72 -10.93 5.10
C ARG A 361 30.52 -11.97 6.20
N VAL A 362 29.38 -11.94 6.89
CA VAL A 362 29.02 -12.91 7.95
C VAL A 362 28.89 -14.32 7.37
N ARG A 363 28.21 -14.48 6.23
CA ARG A 363 28.09 -15.77 5.54
C ARG A 363 29.45 -16.33 5.13
N ARG A 364 30.36 -15.49 4.61
CA ARG A 364 31.72 -15.89 4.22
C ARG A 364 32.57 -16.29 5.42
N ALA A 365 32.56 -15.50 6.49
CA ALA A 365 33.29 -15.81 7.73
C ALA A 365 32.84 -17.15 8.34
N ARG A 366 31.53 -17.45 8.31
CA ARG A 366 31.02 -18.74 8.79
C ARG A 366 31.41 -19.90 7.90
N ARG A 367 31.41 -19.73 6.57
CA ARG A 367 31.92 -20.76 5.65
C ARG A 367 33.37 -21.11 5.96
N LEU A 368 34.21 -20.11 6.25
CA LEU A 368 35.61 -20.31 6.64
C LEU A 368 35.77 -20.98 8.01
N ARG A 369 34.79 -20.82 8.91
CA ARG A 369 34.76 -21.47 10.24
C ARG A 369 34.05 -22.84 10.25
N GLY A 370 33.82 -23.45 9.09
CA GLY A 370 33.15 -24.75 8.99
C GLY A 370 31.65 -24.73 9.32
N GLY A 371 31.01 -23.56 9.34
CA GLY A 371 29.60 -23.39 9.68
C GLY A 371 28.64 -23.92 8.61
N ALA A 372 28.48 -25.24 8.52
CA ALA A 372 27.49 -25.94 7.69
C ALA A 372 26.19 -26.18 8.47
N GLY A 373 25.64 -25.14 9.12
CA GLY A 373 24.33 -25.24 9.75
C GLY A 373 23.22 -25.33 8.70
N ARG A 374 22.29 -26.27 8.84
CA ARG A 374 21.05 -26.35 8.04
C ARG A 374 19.86 -25.85 8.88
N GLY A 375 18.91 -25.17 8.25
CA GLY A 375 17.67 -24.74 8.92
C GLY A 375 17.79 -23.47 9.78
N TRP A 376 16.96 -23.38 10.82
CA TRP A 376 16.72 -22.15 11.60
C TRP A 376 17.94 -21.66 12.41
N GLN A 377 18.77 -22.56 12.92
CA GLN A 377 20.02 -22.18 13.61
C GLN A 377 20.99 -21.46 12.67
N ALA A 378 21.01 -21.86 11.39
CA ALA A 378 21.84 -21.20 10.38
C ALA A 378 21.35 -19.77 10.07
N VAL A 379 20.04 -19.54 10.12
CA VAL A 379 19.43 -18.21 9.96
C VAL A 379 19.76 -17.33 11.17
N ARG A 380 19.49 -17.81 12.39
CA ARG A 380 19.78 -17.06 13.64
C ARG A 380 21.23 -16.61 13.72
N ALA A 381 22.18 -17.48 13.36
CA ALA A 381 23.59 -17.14 13.38
C ALA A 381 24.04 -16.16 12.27
N VAL A 382 23.19 -15.80 11.30
CA VAL A 382 23.44 -14.66 10.37
C VAL A 382 22.74 -13.43 10.89
N VAL A 383 21.47 -13.58 11.28
CA VAL A 383 20.60 -12.47 11.64
C VAL A 383 21.09 -11.75 12.88
N ILE A 384 21.51 -12.46 13.94
CA ILE A 384 21.97 -11.83 15.19
C ILE A 384 23.18 -10.92 14.96
N PRO A 385 24.28 -11.36 14.31
CA PRO A 385 25.41 -10.48 14.01
C PRO A 385 25.06 -9.30 13.10
N VAL A 386 24.17 -9.52 12.12
CA VAL A 386 23.75 -8.46 11.18
C VAL A 386 22.89 -7.42 11.89
N LEU A 387 22.02 -7.82 12.81
CA LEU A 387 21.25 -6.88 13.63
C LEU A 387 22.16 -6.07 14.56
N ALA A 388 23.17 -6.69 15.16
CA ALA A 388 24.15 -5.97 15.96
C ALA A 388 24.93 -4.93 15.12
N ASP A 389 25.47 -5.33 13.96
CA ASP A 389 26.14 -4.42 13.02
C ASP A 389 25.21 -3.29 12.53
N ALA A 390 23.94 -3.60 12.30
CA ALA A 390 22.93 -2.61 11.93
C ALA A 390 22.65 -1.59 13.06
N ILE A 391 22.57 -2.05 14.31
CA ILE A 391 22.36 -1.18 15.48
C ILE A 391 23.56 -0.24 15.63
N ASP A 392 24.79 -0.75 15.65
CA ASP A 392 26.00 0.07 15.79
C ASP A 392 26.10 1.13 14.68
N ARG A 393 25.79 0.73 13.44
CA ARG A 393 25.83 1.63 12.28
C ARG A 393 24.72 2.66 12.30
N SER A 394 23.54 2.31 12.80
CA SER A 394 22.44 3.25 13.02
C SER A 394 22.77 4.29 14.08
N LEU A 395 23.43 3.89 15.18
CA LEU A 395 23.91 4.78 16.24
C LEU A 395 24.99 5.74 15.72
N ALA A 396 25.96 5.23 14.94
CA ALA A 396 27.00 6.05 14.31
C ALA A 396 26.41 7.06 13.30
N LEU A 397 25.42 6.63 12.51
CA LEU A 397 24.73 7.52 11.57
C LEU A 397 23.93 8.60 12.33
N ALA A 398 23.21 8.24 13.38
CA ALA A 398 22.45 9.17 14.21
C ALA A 398 23.37 10.22 14.85
N ALA A 399 24.47 9.81 15.47
CA ALA A 399 25.46 10.73 16.03
C ALA A 399 26.06 11.66 14.95
N GLY A 400 26.35 11.13 13.76
CA GLY A 400 26.81 11.93 12.63
C GLY A 400 25.75 12.90 12.07
N MET A 401 24.46 12.56 12.18
CA MET A 401 23.36 13.44 11.79
C MET A 401 23.20 14.58 12.80
N GLU A 402 23.23 14.28 14.10
CA GLU A 402 23.18 15.28 15.17
C GLU A 402 24.35 16.26 15.08
N ALA A 403 25.57 15.77 14.88
CA ALA A 403 26.77 16.62 14.73
C ALA A 403 26.70 17.57 13.52
N ARG A 404 25.98 17.18 12.45
CA ARG A 404 25.74 18.02 11.27
C ARG A 404 24.55 18.96 11.44
N GLY A 405 23.86 18.91 12.58
CA GLY A 405 22.70 19.76 12.89
C GLY A 405 21.37 19.28 12.31
N PHE A 406 21.26 18.00 11.92
CA PHE A 406 19.96 17.42 11.57
C PHE A 406 19.00 17.53 12.78
N GLY A 407 17.74 17.94 12.52
CA GLY A 407 16.73 18.14 13.58
C GLY A 407 16.55 19.59 14.05
N ARG A 408 17.44 20.53 13.69
CA ARG A 408 17.23 21.97 13.94
C ARG A 408 16.33 22.59 12.87
N THR A 409 15.03 22.32 12.93
CA THR A 409 14.03 23.08 12.15
C THR A 409 13.86 24.48 12.74
N ARG A 410 13.32 25.45 11.97
CA ARG A 410 13.08 26.82 12.46
C ARG A 410 12.35 26.76 13.81
N ALA A 411 12.97 27.32 14.85
CA ALA A 411 12.42 27.35 16.19
C ALA A 411 11.01 27.98 16.17
N GLY A 412 10.03 27.33 16.82
CA GLY A 412 8.91 28.08 17.39
C GLY A 412 7.47 27.58 17.22
N SER A 413 7.18 26.44 16.60
CA SER A 413 5.81 25.88 16.72
C SER A 413 5.76 24.40 16.42
N GLY A 414 5.26 23.61 17.38
CA GLY A 414 4.87 22.22 17.14
C GLY A 414 3.83 22.11 16.03
N PRO A 415 3.49 20.88 15.58
CA PRO A 415 2.48 20.68 14.55
C PRO A 415 1.18 21.36 14.96
N SER A 416 0.73 22.37 14.21
CA SER A 416 -0.56 22.99 14.51
C SER A 416 -1.64 21.97 14.17
N ARG A 417 -2.30 21.40 15.19
CA ARG A 417 -3.50 20.54 15.06
C ARG A 417 -4.48 21.03 13.97
N PRO A 418 -4.80 22.32 13.82
CA PRO A 418 -5.69 22.79 12.75
C PRO A 418 -5.12 22.60 11.33
N LEU A 419 -3.79 22.68 11.13
CA LEU A 419 -3.19 22.43 9.81
C LEU A 419 -3.23 20.94 9.46
N GLY A 420 -3.01 20.06 10.44
CA GLY A 420 -3.18 18.62 10.27
C GLY A 420 -4.63 18.27 9.93
N ALA A 421 -5.60 18.82 10.68
CA ALA A 421 -7.02 18.65 10.40
C ALA A 421 -7.42 19.20 9.02
N ALA A 422 -6.92 20.38 8.63
CA ALA A 422 -7.17 20.95 7.31
C ALA A 422 -6.58 20.12 6.17
N LEU A 423 -5.40 19.51 6.37
CA LEU A 423 -4.80 18.58 5.41
C LEU A 423 -5.65 17.32 5.27
N LEU A 424 -6.09 16.72 6.38
CA LEU A 424 -6.98 15.56 6.36
C LEU A 424 -8.32 15.89 5.68
N ALA A 425 -8.91 17.05 5.97
CA ALA A 425 -10.13 17.52 5.34
C ALA A 425 -9.95 17.75 3.83
N ALA A 426 -8.81 18.32 3.41
CA ALA A 426 -8.49 18.51 1.99
C ALA A 426 -8.29 17.17 1.27
N MET A 427 -7.65 16.19 1.90
CA MET A 427 -7.52 14.84 1.36
C MET A 427 -8.88 14.15 1.26
N PHE A 428 -9.73 14.27 2.29
CA PHE A 428 -11.09 13.74 2.28
C PHE A 428 -11.94 14.39 1.17
N ALA A 429 -11.88 15.71 1.02
CA ALA A 429 -12.54 16.43 -0.06
C ALA A 429 -12.05 15.98 -1.44
N ALA A 430 -10.75 15.74 -1.62
CA ALA A 430 -10.20 15.21 -2.87
C ALA A 430 -10.74 13.80 -3.17
N THR A 431 -10.77 12.91 -2.17
CA THR A 431 -11.32 11.55 -2.34
C THR A 431 -12.81 11.55 -2.63
N LEU A 432 -13.57 12.39 -1.92
CA LEU A 432 -15.02 12.52 -2.12
C LEU A 432 -15.32 13.15 -3.48
N GLY A 433 -14.55 14.16 -3.89
CA GLY A 433 -14.66 14.78 -5.21
C GLY A 433 -14.40 13.76 -6.34
N ALA A 434 -13.34 12.95 -6.23
CA ALA A 434 -13.07 11.87 -7.18
C ALA A 434 -14.21 10.84 -7.23
N PHE A 435 -14.76 10.46 -6.06
CA PHE A 435 -15.90 9.56 -5.97
C PHE A 435 -17.14 10.13 -6.66
N LEU A 436 -17.46 11.42 -6.46
CA LEU A 436 -18.61 12.05 -7.10
C LEU A 436 -18.46 12.14 -8.62
N VAL A 437 -17.25 12.44 -9.12
CA VAL A 437 -16.97 12.48 -10.57
C VAL A 437 -17.19 11.11 -11.21
N LEU A 438 -16.76 10.03 -10.54
CA LEU A 438 -16.80 8.68 -11.10
C LEU A 438 -18.11 7.93 -10.81
N GLY A 439 -18.79 8.26 -9.71
CA GLY A 439 -19.92 7.49 -9.17
C GLY A 439 -21.27 8.19 -9.25
N ALA A 440 -21.32 9.49 -9.54
CA ALA A 440 -22.55 10.27 -9.52
C ALA A 440 -22.70 11.15 -10.79
N PRO A 441 -23.31 10.66 -11.87
CA PRO A 441 -23.42 11.38 -13.14
C PRO A 441 -24.13 12.74 -13.03
N GLY A 442 -25.08 12.89 -12.09
CA GLY A 442 -25.76 14.17 -11.84
C GLY A 442 -24.97 15.17 -10.99
N ALA A 443 -23.84 14.77 -10.40
CA ALA A 443 -23.07 15.60 -9.46
C ALA A 443 -21.64 15.90 -9.96
N VAL A 444 -21.33 15.63 -11.23
CA VAL A 444 -19.97 15.77 -11.78
C VAL A 444 -19.41 17.18 -11.59
N GLY A 445 -20.21 18.23 -11.79
CA GLY A 445 -19.78 19.62 -11.57
C GLY A 445 -19.36 19.88 -10.12
N TRP A 446 -20.17 19.44 -9.15
CA TRP A 446 -19.83 19.51 -7.72
C TRP A 446 -18.64 18.63 -7.36
N GLY A 447 -18.55 17.43 -7.96
CA GLY A 447 -17.42 16.53 -7.80
C GLY A 447 -16.10 17.15 -8.28
N LEU A 448 -16.09 17.80 -9.44
CA LEU A 448 -14.92 18.51 -9.99
C LEU A 448 -14.52 19.70 -9.11
N ALA A 449 -15.49 20.49 -8.66
CA ALA A 449 -15.23 21.62 -7.76
C ALA A 449 -14.62 21.15 -6.43
N LEU A 450 -15.19 20.09 -5.83
CA LEU A 450 -14.71 19.51 -4.58
C LEU A 450 -13.34 18.86 -4.73
N LEU A 451 -13.10 18.17 -5.85
CA LEU A 451 -11.80 17.59 -6.20
C LEU A 451 -10.74 18.69 -6.35
N ALA A 452 -11.05 19.77 -7.10
CA ALA A 452 -10.15 20.90 -7.27
C ALA A 452 -9.82 21.58 -5.94
N LEU A 453 -10.83 21.78 -5.08
CA LEU A 453 -10.66 22.34 -3.74
C LEU A 453 -9.81 21.43 -2.84
N GLY A 454 -10.05 20.12 -2.87
CA GLY A 454 -9.26 19.14 -2.11
C GLY A 454 -7.81 19.06 -2.56
N VAL A 455 -7.55 19.05 -3.88
CA VAL A 455 -6.19 19.09 -4.45
C VAL A 455 -5.49 20.40 -4.09
N ALA A 456 -6.14 21.55 -4.27
CA ALA A 456 -5.59 22.85 -3.92
C ALA A 456 -5.30 22.96 -2.41
N GLY A 457 -6.22 22.51 -1.56
CA GLY A 457 -6.06 22.46 -0.11
C GLY A 457 -4.88 21.59 0.31
N THR A 458 -4.73 20.42 -0.32
CA THR A 458 -3.60 19.50 -0.08
C THR A 458 -2.27 20.16 -0.48
N VAL A 459 -2.18 20.76 -1.67
CA VAL A 459 -0.99 21.46 -2.13
C VAL A 459 -0.63 22.63 -1.22
N LEU A 460 -1.60 23.45 -0.84
CA LEU A 460 -1.39 24.59 0.07
C LEU A 460 -0.96 24.13 1.46
N GLY A 461 -1.58 23.08 1.99
CA GLY A 461 -1.23 22.50 3.28
C GLY A 461 0.20 21.93 3.28
N LEU A 462 0.58 21.19 2.23
CA LEU A 462 1.96 20.70 2.05
C LEU A 462 2.96 21.86 1.90
N ARG A 463 2.63 22.91 1.14
CA ARG A 463 3.48 24.10 1.01
C ARG A 463 3.67 24.83 2.34
N ARG A 464 2.58 25.02 3.11
CA ARG A 464 2.63 25.65 4.44
C ARG A 464 3.42 24.82 5.44
N SER A 465 3.22 23.50 5.46
CA SER A 465 4.01 22.58 6.28
C SER A 465 5.49 22.63 5.90
N GLY A 466 5.80 22.60 4.60
CA GLY A 466 7.17 22.68 4.09
C GLY A 466 7.89 24.00 4.41
N ARG A 467 7.21 25.15 4.42
CA ARG A 467 7.81 26.46 4.76
C ARG A 467 8.33 26.55 6.20
N ARG A 468 7.79 25.73 7.11
CA ARG A 468 8.23 25.65 8.51
C ARG A 468 9.56 24.91 8.66
N LEU A 469 9.92 24.08 7.69
CA LEU A 469 11.14 23.29 7.70
C LEU A 469 12.29 24.10 7.05
N ALA A 470 13.35 24.36 7.82
CA ALA A 470 14.55 25.00 7.32
C ALA A 470 15.51 23.97 6.70
N VAL A 471 15.06 23.35 5.60
CA VAL A 471 15.85 22.31 4.90
C VAL A 471 16.53 22.93 3.69
N SER A 472 17.86 22.87 3.64
CA SER A 472 18.63 23.22 2.46
C SER A 472 18.65 22.05 1.47
N ARG A 473 18.44 22.34 0.18
CA ARG A 473 18.54 21.34 -0.90
C ARG A 473 19.88 21.50 -1.61
N TYR A 474 20.70 20.46 -1.56
CA TYR A 474 21.94 20.41 -2.33
C TYR A 474 21.63 20.16 -3.81
N ARG A 475 21.90 21.16 -4.67
CA ARG A 475 21.60 21.19 -6.12
C ARG A 475 20.14 20.78 -6.43
N PRO A 476 19.16 21.70 -6.25
CA PRO A 476 17.78 21.40 -6.58
C PRO A 476 17.63 21.11 -8.08
N ASP A 477 16.81 20.11 -8.42
CA ASP A 477 16.34 19.91 -9.79
C ASP A 477 15.19 20.90 -10.03
N PRO A 478 15.37 21.98 -10.82
CA PRO A 478 14.30 22.92 -11.08
C PRO A 478 13.24 22.26 -11.98
N TRP A 479 11.98 22.54 -11.70
CA TRP A 479 10.90 22.17 -12.60
C TRP A 479 10.94 23.07 -13.83
N THR A 480 11.11 22.49 -15.01
CA THR A 480 11.24 23.22 -16.28
C THR A 480 9.91 23.24 -17.05
N PRO A 481 9.71 24.16 -18.01
CA PRO A 481 8.53 24.15 -18.87
C PRO A 481 8.41 22.85 -19.72
N ARG A 482 9.53 22.17 -19.97
CA ARG A 482 9.53 20.85 -20.63
C ARG A 482 8.91 19.79 -19.72
N ASP A 483 9.15 19.85 -18.42
CA ASP A 483 8.55 18.94 -17.44
C ASP A 483 7.03 19.16 -17.34
N THR A 484 6.55 20.42 -17.40
CA THR A 484 5.11 20.69 -17.50
C THR A 484 4.50 20.16 -18.79
N ALA A 485 5.18 20.32 -19.93
CA ALA A 485 4.68 19.80 -21.21
C ALA A 485 4.63 18.27 -21.22
N LEU A 486 5.64 17.62 -20.64
CA LEU A 486 5.67 16.17 -20.47
C LEU A 486 4.52 15.68 -19.58
N ALA A 487 4.37 16.23 -18.38
CA ALA A 487 3.27 15.88 -17.49
C ALA A 487 1.89 16.19 -18.14
N GLY A 488 1.80 17.32 -18.83
CA GLY A 488 0.63 17.74 -19.58
C GLY A 488 0.25 16.78 -20.69
N SER A 489 1.20 16.17 -21.39
CA SER A 489 0.90 15.20 -22.46
C SER A 489 0.17 13.95 -21.96
N GLY A 490 0.52 13.44 -20.77
CA GLY A 490 -0.21 12.35 -20.13
C GLY A 490 -1.60 12.78 -19.64
N LEU A 491 -1.72 14.01 -19.13
CA LEU A 491 -3.02 14.59 -18.73
C LEU A 491 -3.95 14.80 -19.94
N VAL A 492 -3.40 15.23 -21.09
CA VAL A 492 -4.15 15.38 -22.34
C VAL A 492 -4.63 14.02 -22.84
N ALA A 493 -3.78 12.98 -22.82
CA ALA A 493 -4.18 11.64 -23.18
C ALA A 493 -5.33 11.13 -22.29
N PHE A 494 -5.25 11.37 -20.97
CA PHE A 494 -6.33 11.06 -20.03
C PHE A 494 -7.61 11.86 -20.33
N ALA A 495 -7.52 13.17 -20.54
CA ALA A 495 -8.67 14.02 -20.81
C ALA A 495 -9.37 13.62 -22.12
N LEU A 496 -8.62 13.26 -23.16
CA LEU A 496 -9.16 12.73 -24.42
C LEU A 496 -9.90 11.41 -24.21
N ALA A 497 -9.34 10.47 -23.43
CA ALA A 497 -10.01 9.22 -23.10
C ALA A 497 -11.27 9.44 -22.25
N ALA A 498 -11.22 10.35 -21.27
CA ALA A 498 -12.37 10.68 -20.43
C ALA A 498 -13.48 11.38 -21.23
N ALA A 499 -13.12 12.26 -22.17
CA ALA A 499 -14.10 12.86 -23.08
C ALA A 499 -14.76 11.80 -23.98
N ALA A 500 -13.99 10.82 -24.48
CA ALA A 500 -14.53 9.72 -25.26
C ALA A 500 -15.43 8.78 -24.44
N ASP A 501 -15.09 8.53 -23.16
CA ASP A 501 -15.86 7.69 -22.24
C ASP A 501 -17.13 8.37 -21.72
N SER A 502 -17.17 9.72 -21.68
CA SER A 502 -18.29 10.52 -21.14
C SER A 502 -19.67 10.24 -21.72
N GLY A 503 -19.75 9.56 -22.88
CA GLY A 503 -21.01 9.24 -23.57
C GLY A 503 -21.63 10.43 -24.30
N ALA A 504 -21.00 11.62 -24.27
CA ALA A 504 -21.49 12.81 -24.98
C ALA A 504 -21.55 12.61 -26.49
N TRP A 505 -20.66 11.78 -27.05
CA TRP A 505 -20.61 11.44 -28.47
C TRP A 505 -20.75 9.92 -28.65
N PRO A 506 -21.96 9.41 -28.95
CA PRO A 506 -22.24 7.97 -29.00
C PRO A 506 -21.31 7.19 -29.96
N ALA A 507 -20.99 7.77 -31.12
CA ALA A 507 -20.10 7.15 -32.10
C ALA A 507 -18.65 7.01 -31.58
N VAL A 508 -18.16 8.00 -30.83
CA VAL A 508 -16.81 7.97 -30.25
C VAL A 508 -16.77 6.97 -29.09
N HIS A 509 -17.81 6.98 -28.24
CA HIS A 509 -17.93 6.03 -27.13
C HIS A 509 -17.94 4.57 -27.64
N ALA A 510 -18.74 4.28 -28.67
CA ALA A 510 -18.81 2.96 -29.29
C ALA A 510 -17.45 2.52 -29.88
N ALA A 511 -16.67 3.43 -30.45
CA ALA A 511 -15.33 3.12 -30.93
C ALA A 511 -14.36 2.78 -29.78
N PHE A 512 -14.47 3.44 -28.62
CA PHE A 512 -13.61 3.19 -27.45
C PHE A 512 -13.99 1.91 -26.68
N HIS A 513 -15.23 1.45 -26.85
CA HIS A 513 -15.79 0.25 -26.24
C HIS A 513 -16.42 -0.67 -27.30
N PRO A 514 -15.62 -1.36 -28.12
CA PRO A 514 -16.14 -2.25 -29.15
C PRO A 514 -16.98 -3.37 -28.52
N SER A 515 -18.14 -3.67 -29.14
CA SER A 515 -19.00 -4.77 -28.69
C SER A 515 -18.32 -6.11 -28.97
N THR A 516 -18.33 -6.99 -27.98
CA THR A 516 -17.86 -8.37 -28.12
C THR A 516 -19.00 -9.36 -28.33
N SER A 517 -20.26 -8.89 -28.25
CA SER A 517 -21.47 -9.67 -28.51
C SER A 517 -22.51 -8.78 -29.21
N PRO A 518 -22.72 -8.91 -30.54
CA PRO A 518 -22.03 -9.82 -31.48
C PRO A 518 -20.56 -9.42 -31.72
N LEU A 519 -19.75 -10.34 -32.26
CA LEU A 519 -18.37 -10.05 -32.66
C LEU A 519 -18.37 -9.04 -33.80
N SER A 520 -17.69 -7.91 -33.57
CA SER A 520 -17.39 -6.93 -34.61
C SER A 520 -15.92 -6.56 -34.52
N TRP A 521 -15.31 -6.27 -35.68
CA TRP A 521 -13.93 -5.83 -35.70
C TRP A 521 -13.82 -4.41 -35.12
N PRO A 522 -12.89 -4.15 -34.19
CA PRO A 522 -12.72 -2.82 -33.61
C PRO A 522 -12.29 -1.81 -34.70
N THR A 523 -12.98 -0.68 -34.75
CA THR A 523 -12.63 0.42 -35.67
C THR A 523 -11.62 1.37 -35.02
N LEU A 524 -10.77 1.98 -35.85
CA LEU A 524 -9.84 3.03 -35.42
C LEU A 524 -10.46 4.40 -35.64
N HIS A 525 -10.79 5.09 -34.55
CA HIS A 525 -11.26 6.47 -34.61
C HIS A 525 -10.07 7.45 -34.64
N PRO A 526 -10.10 8.56 -35.41
CA PRO A 526 -8.99 9.52 -35.47
C PRO A 526 -8.53 10.05 -34.10
N LEU A 527 -9.44 10.18 -33.14
CA LEU A 527 -9.14 10.59 -31.76
C LEU A 527 -8.15 9.63 -31.07
N MET A 528 -8.18 8.34 -31.41
CA MET A 528 -7.22 7.35 -30.90
C MET A 528 -5.79 7.63 -31.37
N LEU A 529 -5.62 8.12 -32.60
CA LEU A 529 -4.33 8.55 -33.13
C LEU A 529 -3.82 9.80 -32.43
N VAL A 530 -4.71 10.76 -32.13
CA VAL A 530 -4.36 11.97 -31.36
C VAL A 530 -3.93 11.60 -29.95
N LEU A 531 -4.62 10.65 -29.30
CA LEU A 531 -4.25 10.13 -27.99
C LEU A 531 -2.89 9.41 -28.03
N ALA A 532 -2.67 8.54 -29.03
CA ALA A 532 -1.38 7.88 -29.22
C ALA A 532 -0.25 8.89 -29.49
N ALA A 533 -0.52 9.96 -30.23
CA ALA A 533 0.42 11.06 -30.44
C ALA A 533 0.73 11.82 -29.13
N ALA A 534 -0.27 12.06 -28.28
CA ALA A 534 -0.06 12.60 -26.95
C ALA A 534 0.78 11.66 -26.06
N ALA A 535 0.58 10.34 -26.17
CA ALA A 535 1.43 9.35 -25.51
C ALA A 535 2.88 9.37 -26.02
N ALA A 536 3.08 9.60 -27.33
CA ALA A 536 4.39 9.69 -27.98
C ALA A 536 5.06 11.07 -27.85
N ALA A 537 4.36 12.11 -27.40
CA ALA A 537 4.86 13.47 -27.24
C ALA A 537 6.21 13.59 -26.48
N PRO A 538 6.54 12.75 -25.47
CA PRO A 538 7.85 12.79 -24.82
C PRO A 538 9.02 12.62 -25.80
N LEU A 539 8.84 11.93 -26.93
CA LEU A 539 9.86 11.80 -27.97
C LEU A 539 10.24 13.17 -28.57
N LEU A 540 9.31 14.11 -28.66
CA LEU A 540 9.59 15.45 -29.18
C LEU A 540 10.05 16.41 -28.07
N LEU A 541 9.51 16.24 -26.86
CA LEU A 541 9.73 17.16 -25.74
C LEU A 541 11.05 16.91 -24.98
N THR A 542 11.58 15.70 -25.07
CA THR A 542 12.78 15.27 -24.34
C THR A 542 13.87 14.85 -25.30
N ALA A 543 15.13 14.96 -24.88
CA ALA A 543 16.27 14.55 -25.69
C ALA A 543 16.80 13.18 -25.24
N ALA A 544 17.42 12.47 -26.19
CA ALA A 544 18.08 11.20 -25.89
C ALA A 544 19.21 11.44 -24.87
N PRO A 545 19.41 10.53 -23.90
CA PRO A 545 20.63 10.52 -23.10
C PRO A 545 21.84 10.47 -24.02
N ARG A 546 22.80 11.38 -23.84
CA ARG A 546 24.08 11.26 -24.55
C ARG A 546 24.78 10.00 -24.04
N PRO A 547 25.26 9.11 -24.92
CA PRO A 547 26.16 8.05 -24.50
C PRO A 547 27.29 8.70 -23.72
N ALA A 548 27.66 8.13 -22.57
CA ALA A 548 28.86 8.57 -21.89
C ALA A 548 30.01 8.39 -22.88
N GLU A 549 30.61 9.48 -23.35
CA GLU A 549 31.88 9.40 -24.07
C GLU A 549 32.82 8.62 -23.15
N LEU A 550 33.19 7.41 -23.58
CA LEU A 550 34.26 6.66 -22.98
C LEU A 550 35.47 7.59 -22.96
N GLY A 551 35.89 7.94 -21.74
CA GLY A 551 36.94 8.92 -21.53
C GLY A 551 38.16 8.58 -22.38
N ALA A 552 38.62 9.57 -23.14
CA ALA A 552 39.99 9.57 -23.64
C ALA A 552 40.92 9.35 -22.43
N PRO A 553 41.86 8.38 -22.50
CA PRO A 553 42.83 8.20 -21.44
C PRO A 553 43.66 9.48 -21.30
N ALA A 554 43.72 10.00 -20.07
CA ALA A 554 44.61 11.09 -19.67
C ALA A 554 46.04 10.59 -19.48
#